data_AF-A0A2V3W4D3-F1
#
_entry.id   AF-A0A2V3W4D3-F1
#
_cell.length_a   1.000
_cell.length_b   1.000
_cell.length_c   1.000
_cell.angle_alpha   90.00
_cell.angle_beta   90.00
_cell.angle_gamma   90.00
#
_symmetry.space_group_name_H-M   'P 1'
#
loop_
_entity.id
_entity.type
_entity.pdbx_description
1 polymer ?
#
loop_
_entity_poly.entity_id
_entity_poly.type
_entity_poly.pdbx_seq_one_letter_code
_entity_poly.pdbx_strand_id
1 'polypeptide(L)'
;MLVPSVSIKLEKEEVSIVEDQTKSEREQYIIDQYKQQEQTMILIFCQWCQNHELDPVQLYREAYPAQMTPALLLELIEETTPEADAIEIDTEIVLEVLQQFGNDDLAFVVSEFAAAELKRT
;
A
#
# COMPACT_ATOMS: atom_id res chain seq x y z
N MET A 1 39.52 -40.51 43.29
CA MET A 1 39.96 -39.34 42.50
C MET A 1 38.70 -38.57 42.12
N LEU A 2 38.57 -37.33 42.58
CA LEU A 2 37.51 -36.41 42.14
C LEU A 2 37.90 -35.81 40.79
N VAL A 3 36.99 -35.83 39.82
CA VAL A 3 37.07 -34.93 38.65
C VAL A 3 36.28 -33.66 39.01
N PRO A 4 36.83 -32.45 38.82
CA PRO A 4 36.11 -31.23 39.14
C PRO A 4 35.06 -30.92 38.07
N SER A 5 33.86 -30.58 38.52
CA SER A 5 32.80 -30.01 37.70
C SER A 5 33.25 -28.67 37.12
N VAL A 6 33.32 -28.56 35.80
CA VAL A 6 33.30 -27.26 35.12
C VAL A 6 31.84 -26.93 34.83
N SER A 7 31.29 -26.00 35.61
CA SER A 7 29.98 -25.40 35.32
C SER A 7 30.18 -24.29 34.31
N ILE A 8 29.82 -24.53 33.05
CA ILE A 8 29.69 -23.45 32.05
C ILE A 8 28.35 -22.76 32.34
N LYS A 9 28.40 -21.58 32.98
CA LYS A 9 27.27 -20.65 33.09
C LYS A 9 27.41 -19.61 31.98
N LEU A 10 27.04 -19.97 30.76
CA LEU A 10 26.89 -19.06 29.63
C LEU A 10 25.70 -19.58 28.83
N GLU A 11 24.48 -19.05 29.06
CA GLU A 11 23.32 -19.41 28.20
C GLU A 11 22.01 -18.63 28.42
N LYS A 12 21.89 -17.76 29.45
CA LYS A 12 20.57 -17.15 29.77
C LYS A 12 20.40 -15.69 29.42
N GLU A 13 21.47 -14.96 29.12
CA GLU A 13 21.42 -13.49 28.96
C GLU A 13 21.54 -13.06 27.48
N GLU A 14 22.21 -13.86 26.64
CA GLU A 14 22.30 -13.60 25.19
C GLU A 14 21.00 -13.94 24.45
N VAL A 15 20.29 -14.99 24.87
CA VAL A 15 19.03 -15.42 24.24
C VAL A 15 17.94 -14.34 24.32
N SER A 16 17.82 -13.62 25.44
CA SER A 16 16.80 -12.58 25.60
C SER A 16 17.04 -11.33 24.75
N ILE A 17 18.31 -10.99 24.47
CA ILE A 17 18.65 -9.82 23.65
C ILE A 17 18.38 -10.12 22.17
N VAL A 18 18.65 -11.35 21.72
CA VAL A 18 18.43 -11.78 20.33
C VAL A 18 16.93 -11.96 20.02
N GLU A 19 16.13 -12.45 20.97
CA GLU A 19 14.67 -12.58 20.80
C GLU A 19 13.96 -11.22 20.66
N ASP A 20 14.42 -10.19 21.39
CA ASP A 20 13.85 -8.84 21.32
C ASP A 20 14.21 -8.14 19.99
N GLN A 21 15.45 -8.28 19.53
CA GLN A 21 15.90 -7.76 18.23
C GLN A 21 15.17 -8.41 17.05
N THR A 22 15.06 -9.75 17.04
CA THR A 22 14.37 -10.48 15.96
C THR A 22 12.86 -10.18 15.90
N LYS A 23 12.24 -9.90 17.04
CA LYS A 23 10.85 -9.44 17.10
C LYS A 23 10.69 -8.05 16.48
N SER A 24 11.59 -7.12 16.79
CA SER A 24 11.60 -5.77 16.22
C SER A 24 11.84 -5.78 14.71
N GLU A 25 12.77 -6.62 14.22
CA GLU A 25 13.02 -6.79 12.78
C GLU A 25 11.80 -7.33 12.03
N ARG A 26 11.09 -8.28 12.63
CA ARG A 26 9.85 -8.83 12.05
C ARG A 26 8.73 -7.79 11.99
N GLU A 27 8.57 -6.99 13.04
CA GLU A 27 7.57 -5.91 13.07
C GLU A 27 7.88 -4.84 12.01
N GLN A 28 9.15 -4.45 11.87
CA GLN A 28 9.58 -3.51 10.84
C GLN A 28 9.33 -4.04 9.42
N TYR A 29 9.67 -5.31 9.17
CA TYR A 29 9.38 -5.94 7.89
C TYR A 29 7.89 -5.90 7.55
N ILE A 30 7.01 -6.20 8.52
CA ILE A 30 5.56 -6.14 8.31
C ILE A 30 5.13 -4.72 7.93
N ILE A 31 5.61 -3.69 8.64
CA ILE A 31 5.30 -2.28 8.33
C ILE A 31 5.76 -1.91 6.93
N ASP A 32 6.96 -2.29 6.55
CA ASP A 32 7.54 -1.95 5.24
C ASP A 32 6.77 -2.63 4.10
N GLN A 33 6.34 -3.89 4.31
CA GLN A 33 5.47 -4.58 3.35
C GLN A 33 4.13 -3.87 3.18
N TYR A 34 3.49 -3.44 4.26
CA TYR A 34 2.23 -2.68 4.18
C TYR A 34 2.40 -1.37 3.41
N LYS A 35 3.49 -0.62 3.65
CA LYS A 35 3.78 0.62 2.91
C LYS A 35 3.99 0.39 1.42
N GLN A 36 4.74 -0.65 1.05
CA GLN A 36 4.96 -1.01 -0.36
C GLN A 36 3.64 -1.40 -1.05
N GLN A 37 2.78 -2.13 -0.34
CA GLN A 37 1.46 -2.50 -0.82
C GLN A 37 0.56 -1.27 -1.00
N GLU A 38 0.58 -0.33 -0.05
CA GLU A 38 -0.15 0.95 -0.16
C GLU A 38 0.32 1.77 -1.36
N GLN A 39 1.63 1.88 -1.58
CA GLN A 39 2.19 2.55 -2.75
C GLN A 39 1.71 1.91 -4.05
N THR A 40 1.71 0.58 -4.12
CA THR A 40 1.26 -0.17 -5.30
C THR A 40 -0.22 0.09 -5.57
N MET A 41 -1.07 0.06 -4.54
CA MET A 41 -2.49 0.42 -4.68
C MET A 41 -2.65 1.83 -5.26
N ILE A 42 -1.93 2.82 -4.72
CA ILE A 42 -2.04 4.21 -5.19
C ILE A 42 -1.61 4.32 -6.66
N LEU A 43 -0.52 3.65 -7.05
CA LEU A 43 -0.07 3.64 -8.46
C LEU A 43 -1.11 3.01 -9.40
N ILE A 44 -1.74 1.90 -9.00
CA ILE A 44 -2.83 1.28 -9.77
C ILE A 44 -3.99 2.28 -9.94
N PHE A 45 -4.38 2.96 -8.87
CA PHE A 45 -5.42 3.99 -8.90
C PHE A 45 -5.05 5.17 -9.83
N CYS A 46 -3.83 5.70 -9.70
CA CYS A 46 -3.35 6.79 -10.55
C CYS A 46 -3.29 6.38 -12.02
N GLN A 47 -2.81 5.17 -12.31
CA GLN A 47 -2.75 4.65 -13.67
C GLN A 47 -4.15 4.49 -14.27
N TRP A 48 -5.11 3.96 -13.50
CA TRP A 48 -6.49 3.86 -13.91
C TRP A 48 -7.07 5.25 -14.24
N CYS A 49 -6.85 6.24 -13.36
CA CYS A 49 -7.29 7.62 -13.64
C CYS A 49 -6.71 8.14 -14.96
N GLN A 50 -5.43 7.89 -15.23
CA GLN A 50 -4.82 8.29 -16.51
C GLN A 50 -5.44 7.56 -17.71
N ASN A 51 -5.74 6.26 -17.61
CA ASN A 51 -6.41 5.51 -18.69
C ASN A 51 -7.79 6.11 -19.05
N HIS A 52 -8.41 6.84 -18.12
CA HIS A 52 -9.72 7.48 -18.27
C HIS A 52 -9.65 9.01 -18.36
N GLU A 53 -8.47 9.60 -18.54
CA GLU A 53 -8.26 11.06 -18.61
C GLU A 53 -8.77 11.83 -17.36
N LEU A 54 -8.72 11.20 -16.18
CA LEU A 54 -9.16 11.75 -14.91
C LEU A 54 -7.99 12.29 -14.07
N ASP A 55 -8.27 13.32 -13.25
CA ASP A 55 -7.33 13.81 -12.23
C ASP A 55 -7.50 12.99 -10.92
N PRO A 56 -6.48 12.20 -10.51
CA PRO A 56 -6.56 11.37 -9.31
C PRO A 56 -6.83 12.19 -8.04
N VAL A 57 -6.34 13.42 -7.96
CA VAL A 57 -6.55 14.30 -6.79
C VAL A 57 -7.98 14.77 -6.71
N GLN A 58 -8.60 15.11 -7.85
CA GLN A 58 -10.00 15.50 -7.88
C GLN A 58 -10.90 14.35 -7.48
N LEU A 59 -10.64 13.16 -8.04
CA LEU A 59 -11.41 11.96 -7.75
C LEU A 59 -11.29 11.53 -6.28
N TYR A 60 -10.07 11.59 -5.72
CA TYR A 60 -9.84 11.37 -4.29
C TYR A 60 -10.65 12.34 -3.41
N ARG A 61 -10.67 13.63 -3.78
CA ARG A 61 -11.38 14.67 -3.02
C ARG A 61 -12.90 14.55 -3.12
N GLU A 62 -13.41 13.94 -4.19
CA GLU A 62 -14.83 13.63 -4.30
C GLU A 62 -15.26 12.57 -3.28
N ALA A 63 -14.42 11.54 -3.09
CA ALA A 63 -14.65 10.51 -2.06
C ALA A 63 -14.44 11.06 -0.63
N TYR A 64 -13.44 11.93 -0.44
CA TYR A 64 -13.03 12.40 0.89
C TYR A 64 -12.94 13.93 0.98
N PRO A 65 -14.06 14.68 0.84
CA PRO A 65 -14.03 16.14 0.72
C PRO A 65 -13.53 16.89 1.97
N ALA A 66 -13.62 16.26 3.14
CA ALA A 66 -13.15 16.83 4.39
C ALA A 66 -11.67 16.47 4.71
N GLN A 67 -11.05 15.58 3.93
CA GLN A 67 -9.68 15.15 4.15
C GLN A 67 -8.70 15.94 3.29
N MET A 68 -7.50 16.15 3.84
CA MET A 68 -6.39 16.62 3.03
C MET A 68 -5.94 15.52 2.06
N THR A 69 -5.52 15.91 0.87
CA THR A 69 -4.92 14.97 -0.08
C THR A 69 -3.65 14.35 0.54
N PRO A 70 -3.51 13.01 0.55
CA PRO A 70 -2.32 12.34 1.07
C PRO A 70 -1.06 12.80 0.33
N ALA A 71 0.03 13.06 1.06
CA ALA A 71 1.31 13.42 0.44
C ALA A 71 1.81 12.32 -0.50
N LEU A 72 1.65 11.05 -0.10
CA LEU A 72 2.04 9.90 -0.89
C LEU A 72 1.29 9.82 -2.24
N LEU A 73 0.02 10.23 -2.28
CA LEU A 73 -0.73 10.32 -3.53
C LEU A 73 -0.12 11.37 -4.47
N LEU A 74 0.23 12.54 -3.94
CA LEU A 74 0.85 13.61 -4.73
C LEU A 74 2.23 13.17 -5.28
N GLU A 75 3.03 12.52 -4.45
CA GLU A 75 4.35 11.98 -4.84
C GLU A 75 4.22 10.95 -5.97
N LEU A 76 3.30 9.98 -5.85
CA LEU A 76 3.17 8.89 -6.81
C LEU A 76 2.51 9.31 -8.13
N ILE A 77 1.73 10.40 -8.15
CA ILE A 77 1.23 10.99 -9.41
C ILE A 77 2.40 11.44 -10.29
N GLU A 78 3.45 12.02 -9.71
CA GLU A 78 4.65 12.44 -10.45
C GLU A 78 5.45 11.23 -10.99
N GLU A 79 5.35 10.08 -10.32
CA GLU A 79 6.01 8.82 -10.70
C GLU A 79 5.20 7.97 -11.69
N THR A 80 3.93 8.31 -11.95
CA THR A 80 3.06 7.52 -12.82
C THR A 80 3.55 7.59 -14.27
N THR A 81 3.60 6.43 -14.94
CA THR A 81 4.18 6.31 -16.30
C THR A 81 3.38 7.14 -17.31
N PRO A 82 4.02 7.93 -18.18
CA PRO A 82 3.31 8.66 -19.22
C PRO A 82 2.49 7.75 -20.13
N GLU A 83 1.38 8.27 -20.66
CA GLU A 83 0.37 7.54 -21.44
C GLU A 83 0.94 6.66 -22.58
N ALA A 84 2.06 7.05 -23.20
CA ALA A 84 2.68 6.31 -24.29
C ALA A 84 3.20 4.91 -23.91
N ASP A 85 3.56 4.70 -22.64
CA ASP A 85 4.07 3.42 -22.10
C ASP A 85 3.17 2.87 -20.97
N ALA A 86 2.00 3.50 -20.77
CA ALA A 86 1.07 3.15 -19.71
C ALA A 86 0.41 1.79 -19.93
N ILE A 87 0.24 1.05 -18.85
CA ILE A 87 -0.56 -0.18 -18.82
C ILE A 87 -2.03 0.21 -18.67
N GLU A 88 -2.91 -0.49 -19.40
CA GLU A 88 -4.36 -0.37 -19.21
C GLU A 88 -4.76 -1.17 -17.96
N ILE A 89 -5.39 -0.49 -17.00
CA ILE A 89 -5.92 -1.08 -15.78
C ILE A 89 -7.43 -1.26 -15.94
N ASP A 90 -7.90 -2.50 -15.85
CA ASP A 90 -9.33 -2.78 -15.84
C ASP A 90 -9.99 -2.16 -14.59
N THR A 91 -11.19 -1.60 -14.76
CA THR A 91 -11.97 -1.03 -13.65
C THR A 91 -12.18 -2.04 -12.52
N GLU A 92 -12.40 -3.33 -12.84
CA GLU A 92 -12.59 -4.37 -11.82
C GLU A 92 -11.36 -4.51 -10.91
N ILE A 93 -10.15 -4.41 -11.47
CA ILE A 93 -8.89 -4.53 -10.73
C ILE A 93 -8.73 -3.37 -9.74
N VAL A 94 -8.91 -2.12 -10.20
CA VAL A 94 -8.79 -0.97 -9.30
C VAL A 94 -9.85 -1.00 -8.19
N LEU A 95 -11.08 -1.43 -8.50
CA LEU A 95 -12.15 -1.55 -7.51
C LEU A 95 -11.84 -2.60 -6.45
N GLU A 96 -11.33 -3.77 -6.85
CA GLU A 96 -10.95 -4.85 -5.91
C GLU A 96 -9.82 -4.38 -5.00
N VAL A 97 -8.77 -3.80 -5.58
CA VAL A 97 -7.61 -3.30 -4.83
C VAL A 97 -8.02 -2.21 -3.83
N LEU A 98 -8.82 -1.23 -4.24
CA LEU A 98 -9.26 -0.16 -3.31
C LEU A 98 -10.05 -0.72 -2.12
N GLN A 99 -10.97 -1.65 -2.36
CA GLN A 99 -11.75 -2.31 -1.31
C GLN A 99 -10.88 -3.16 -0.38
N GLN A 100 -9.86 -3.85 -0.91
CA GLN A 100 -8.92 -4.65 -0.10
C GLN A 100 -8.21 -3.80 0.97
N PHE A 101 -7.99 -2.50 0.70
CA PHE A 101 -7.36 -1.56 1.63
C PHE A 101 -8.38 -0.69 2.39
N GLY A 102 -9.69 -0.95 2.24
CA GLY A 102 -10.75 -0.20 2.92
C GLY A 102 -11.01 1.19 2.36
N ASN A 103 -10.61 1.46 1.11
CA ASN A 103 -10.93 2.70 0.41
C ASN A 103 -12.30 2.61 -0.27
N ASP A 104 -13.33 2.22 0.48
CA ASP A 104 -14.66 1.88 -0.05
C ASP A 104 -15.35 3.09 -0.70
N ASP A 105 -15.25 4.28 -0.10
CA ASP A 105 -15.83 5.51 -0.68
C ASP A 105 -15.14 5.88 -2.00
N LEU A 106 -13.82 5.70 -2.09
CA LEU A 106 -13.09 5.94 -3.33
C LEU A 106 -13.45 4.90 -4.40
N ALA A 107 -13.57 3.63 -4.03
CA ALA A 107 -14.05 2.57 -4.92
C ALA A 107 -15.47 2.88 -5.43
N PHE A 108 -16.35 3.38 -4.57
CA PHE A 108 -17.69 3.82 -4.97
C PHE A 108 -17.64 4.93 -6.03
N VAL A 109 -16.87 5.99 -5.78
CA VAL A 109 -16.72 7.10 -6.74
C VAL A 109 -16.14 6.59 -8.07
N VAL A 110 -15.08 5.79 -8.06
CA VAL A 110 -14.49 5.16 -9.26
C VAL A 110 -15.55 4.39 -10.05
N SER A 111 -16.42 3.63 -9.38
CA SER A 111 -17.48 2.85 -10.03
C SER A 111 -18.53 3.73 -10.72
N GLU A 112 -18.89 4.87 -10.14
CA GLU A 112 -19.84 5.82 -10.72
C GLU A 112 -19.28 6.47 -11.99
N PHE A 113 -17.99 6.84 -11.98
CA PHE A 113 -17.32 7.38 -13.17
C PHE A 113 -17.23 6.34 -14.29
N ALA A 114 -16.82 5.11 -13.98
CA ALA A 114 -16.75 4.04 -14.96
C ALA A 114 -18.14 3.72 -15.58
N ALA A 115 -19.19 3.69 -14.75
CA ALA A 115 -20.55 3.47 -15.22
C ALA A 115 -21.09 4.63 -16.08
N ALA A 116 -20.63 5.87 -15.83
CA ALA A 116 -20.99 7.03 -16.64
C ALA A 116 -20.36 6.98 -18.04
N GLU A 117 -19.11 6.52 -18.16
CA GLU A 117 -18.41 6.36 -19.44
C GLU A 117 -19.10 5.33 -20.35
N LEU A 118 -19.52 4.18 -19.79
CA LEU A 118 -20.26 3.15 -20.55
C LEU A 118 -21.59 3.64 -21.14
N LYS A 119 -22.20 4.69 -20.58
CA LYS A 119 -23.45 5.28 -21.11
C LYS A 119 -23.20 6.26 -22.26
N ARG A 120 -21.95 6.67 -22.48
CA ARG A 120 -21.57 7.65 -23.51
C ARG A 120 -21.16 6.97 -24.83
N THR A 121 -20.91 5.66 -24.81
CA THR A 121 -20.57 4.83 -25.97
C THR A 121 -21.81 4.23 -26.62
#